data_AF-A0A4R3VE61-F1
#
_entry.id   AF-A0A4R3VE61-F1
#
_cell.length_a   1.000
_cell.length_b   1.000
_cell.length_c   1.000
_cell.angle_alpha   90.00
_cell.angle_beta   90.00
_cell.angle_gamma   90.00
#
_symmetry.space_group_name_H-M   'P 1'
#
loop_
_entity.id
_entity.type
_entity.pdbx_description
1 polymer ?
#
loop_
_entity_poly.entity_id
_entity_poly.type
_entity_poly.pdbx_seq_one_letter_code
_entity_poly.pdbx_strand_id
1 'polypeptide(L)'
;MTLIKLAFIVCGLLLVGAAWWSATMNARAADWPDTRGVIVHSEHRQAPDGDNDSVRIEYDYQVAGQARRGSKVGYAGGPSQSADKAALVARYPVGLEVRVYYDPADPGRAVLERSPSRAWIAAVLMGVALVAIGLFKDL
;
A
#
# COMPACT_ATOMS: atom_id res chain seq x y z
N MET A 1 22.95 9.42 30.04
CA MET A 1 23.32 9.56 28.61
C MET A 1 23.22 8.25 27.82
N THR A 2 23.66 7.11 28.35
CA THR A 2 23.59 5.78 27.67
C THR A 2 22.17 5.21 27.51
N LEU A 3 21.27 5.47 28.46
CA LEU A 3 19.88 4.97 28.43
C LEU A 3 19.05 5.54 27.25
N ILE A 4 19.27 6.81 26.92
CA ILE A 4 18.58 7.50 25.83
C ILE A 4 19.03 6.93 24.46
N LYS A 5 20.34 6.67 24.29
CA LYS A 5 20.89 6.06 23.06
C LYS A 5 20.28 4.68 22.80
N LEU A 6 20.17 3.84 23.84
CA LEU A 6 19.54 2.52 23.74
C LEU A 6 18.05 2.59 23.37
N ALA A 7 17.31 3.56 23.91
CA ALA A 7 15.90 3.75 23.57
C ALA A 7 15.70 4.10 22.09
N PHE A 8 16.55 4.97 21.52
CA PHE A 8 16.50 5.31 20.08
C PHE A 8 16.90 4.14 19.18
N ILE A 9 17.93 3.38 19.55
CA ILE A 9 18.36 2.19 18.79
C ILE A 9 17.28 1.11 18.82
N VAL A 10 16.69 0.83 19.97
CA VAL A 10 15.61 -0.16 20.13
C VAL A 10 14.37 0.30 19.36
N CYS A 11 13.96 1.57 19.47
CA CYS A 11 12.82 2.10 18.71
C CYS A 11 13.06 2.04 17.19
N GLY A 12 14.27 2.38 16.73
CA GLY A 12 14.66 2.27 15.33
C GLY A 12 14.67 0.83 14.81
N LEU A 13 15.22 -0.12 15.58
CA LEU A 13 15.19 -1.55 15.25
C LEU A 13 13.78 -2.13 15.28
N LEU A 14 12.91 -1.65 16.18
CA LEU A 14 11.49 -2.04 16.19
C LEU A 14 10.74 -1.53 14.97
N LEU A 15 11.01 -0.30 14.52
CA LEU A 15 10.43 0.24 13.29
C LEU A 15 10.95 -0.47 12.03
N VAL A 16 12.26 -0.72 11.95
CA VAL A 16 12.87 -1.49 10.86
C VAL A 16 12.35 -2.92 10.89
N GLY A 17 12.25 -3.56 12.06
CA GLY A 17 11.69 -4.89 12.24
C GLY A 17 10.22 -4.98 11.88
N ALA A 18 9.40 -3.98 12.22
CA ALA A 18 8.00 -3.90 11.82
C ALA A 18 7.85 -3.61 10.32
N ALA A 19 8.70 -2.77 9.74
CA ALA A 19 8.78 -2.56 8.29
C ALA A 19 9.21 -3.84 7.55
N TRP A 20 10.18 -4.57 8.10
CA TRP A 20 10.63 -5.85 7.58
C TRP A 20 9.57 -6.93 7.75
N TRP A 21 8.87 -6.98 8.88
CA TRP A 21 7.78 -7.92 9.16
C TRP A 21 6.57 -7.66 8.27
N SER A 22 6.16 -6.40 8.11
CA SER A 22 5.14 -6.00 7.13
C SER A 22 5.59 -6.30 5.71
N ALA A 23 6.88 -6.15 5.41
CA ALA A 23 7.45 -6.54 4.14
C ALA A 23 7.52 -8.07 3.97
N THR A 24 7.77 -8.89 5.01
CA THR A 24 7.89 -10.35 4.94
C THR A 24 6.56 -11.09 5.03
N MET A 25 5.60 -10.61 5.82
CA MET A 25 4.20 -11.06 5.71
C MET A 25 3.64 -10.74 4.31
N ASN A 26 4.17 -9.72 3.64
CA ASN A 26 3.89 -9.36 2.24
C ASN A 26 4.99 -9.81 1.23
N ALA A 27 6.05 -10.53 1.62
CA ALA A 27 7.22 -10.79 0.73
C ALA A 27 6.95 -11.91 -0.28
N ARG A 28 5.68 -12.29 -0.45
CA ARG A 28 5.21 -13.03 -1.62
C ARG A 28 4.79 -12.09 -2.75
N ALA A 29 4.57 -10.80 -2.49
CA ALA A 29 4.05 -9.80 -3.44
C ALA A 29 5.02 -9.42 -4.57
N ALA A 30 6.33 -9.51 -4.33
CA ALA A 30 7.33 -9.16 -5.33
C ALA A 30 7.20 -10.05 -6.58
N ASP A 31 6.92 -11.33 -6.37
CA ASP A 31 6.77 -12.34 -7.43
C ASP A 31 5.31 -12.64 -7.80
N TRP A 32 4.35 -11.83 -7.35
CA TRP A 32 2.96 -12.03 -7.76
C TRP A 32 2.84 -11.91 -9.28
N PRO A 33 2.35 -12.95 -9.96
CA PRO A 33 2.07 -12.91 -11.39
C PRO A 33 1.03 -11.83 -11.67
N ASP A 34 1.11 -11.25 -12.86
CA ASP A 34 0.13 -10.29 -13.36
C ASP A 34 -0.81 -10.91 -14.38
N THR A 35 -2.03 -10.41 -14.38
CA THR A 35 -3.03 -10.67 -15.40
C THR A 35 -3.65 -9.35 -15.87
N ARG A 36 -4.30 -9.38 -17.01
CA ARG A 36 -5.08 -8.24 -17.50
C ARG A 36 -6.42 -8.20 -16.77
N GLY A 37 -6.80 -7.02 -16.33
CA GLY A 37 -8.12 -6.72 -15.80
C GLY A 37 -8.67 -5.43 -16.35
N VAL A 38 -9.94 -5.16 -16.05
CA VAL A 38 -10.64 -3.94 -16.47
C VAL A 38 -11.31 -3.30 -15.25
N ILE A 39 -11.21 -1.98 -15.13
CA ILE A 39 -11.96 -1.25 -14.10
C ILE A 39 -13.45 -1.31 -14.46
N VAL A 40 -14.26 -1.86 -13.56
CA VAL A 40 -15.72 -1.97 -13.72
C VAL A 40 -16.49 -0.96 -12.88
N HIS A 41 -15.85 -0.40 -11.84
CA HIS A 41 -16.42 0.63 -11.00
C HIS A 41 -15.33 1.59 -10.53
N SER A 42 -15.61 2.88 -10.59
CA SER A 42 -14.71 3.93 -10.08
C SER A 42 -15.54 5.16 -9.74
N GLU A 43 -15.72 5.41 -8.45
CA GLU A 43 -16.56 6.51 -7.96
C GLU A 43 -15.95 7.12 -6.70
N HIS A 44 -15.99 8.46 -6.64
CA HIS A 44 -15.70 9.26 -5.45
C HIS A 44 -17.00 9.87 -4.97
N ARG A 45 -17.46 9.46 -3.78
CA ARG A 45 -18.65 10.02 -3.13
C ARG A 45 -18.22 10.98 -2.04
N GLN A 46 -18.36 12.27 -2.33
CA GLN A 46 -18.18 13.35 -1.37
C GLN A 46 -19.42 13.52 -0.50
N ALA A 47 -19.23 13.49 0.82
CA ALA A 47 -20.28 13.83 1.78
C ALA A 47 -20.30 15.36 1.99
N PRO A 48 -21.49 15.99 2.11
CA PRO A 48 -21.61 17.45 2.30
C PRO A 48 -20.84 17.99 3.51
N ASP A 49 -20.76 17.21 4.59
CA ASP A 49 -20.07 17.57 5.84
C ASP A 49 -18.60 17.09 5.90
N GLY A 50 -18.07 16.52 4.81
CA GLY A 50 -16.67 16.05 4.72
C GLY A 50 -16.34 14.77 5.52
N ASP A 51 -17.14 14.41 6.52
CA ASP A 51 -16.84 13.34 7.49
C ASP A 51 -17.05 11.92 6.93
N ASN A 52 -17.72 11.78 5.79
CA ASN A 52 -18.05 10.47 5.19
C ASN A 52 -17.65 10.36 3.71
N ASP A 53 -16.53 10.97 3.36
CA ASP A 53 -16.00 10.95 2.00
C ASP A 53 -15.42 9.57 1.66
N SER A 54 -15.95 8.91 0.62
CA SER A 54 -15.61 7.51 0.29
C SER A 54 -15.22 7.33 -1.18
N VAL A 55 -14.27 6.43 -1.43
CA VAL A 55 -13.86 6.04 -2.79
C VAL A 55 -14.08 4.56 -2.97
N ARG A 56 -14.67 4.19 -4.09
CA ARG A 56 -14.88 2.80 -4.50
C ARG A 56 -14.28 2.59 -5.87
N ILE A 57 -13.29 1.70 -5.95
CA ILE A 57 -12.69 1.25 -7.21
C ILE A 57 -12.81 -0.27 -7.23
N GLU A 58 -13.39 -0.82 -8.30
CA GLU A 58 -13.50 -2.25 -8.54
C GLU A 58 -13.05 -2.61 -9.94
N TYR A 59 -12.48 -3.79 -10.07
CA TYR A 59 -11.96 -4.29 -11.33
C TYR A 59 -12.21 -5.79 -11.46
N ASP A 60 -12.48 -6.20 -12.69
CA ASP A 60 -12.63 -7.60 -13.07
C ASP A 60 -11.34 -8.11 -13.70
N TYR A 61 -10.97 -9.34 -13.37
CA TYR A 61 -9.78 -10.00 -13.89
C TYR A 61 -10.01 -11.49 -14.00
N GLN A 62 -9.17 -12.17 -14.77
CA GLN A 62 -9.26 -13.62 -14.95
C GLN A 62 -7.97 -14.31 -14.52
N VAL A 63 -8.12 -15.39 -13.76
CA VAL A 63 -7.03 -16.29 -13.37
C VAL A 63 -7.48 -17.71 -13.65
N ALA A 64 -6.68 -18.45 -14.44
CA ALA A 64 -6.97 -19.84 -14.83
C ALA A 64 -8.41 -20.03 -15.40
N GLY A 65 -8.89 -19.08 -16.20
CA GLY A 65 -10.23 -19.11 -16.81
C GLY A 65 -11.39 -18.79 -15.86
N GLN A 66 -11.13 -18.44 -14.60
CA GLN A 66 -12.16 -18.00 -13.66
C GLN A 66 -12.20 -16.48 -13.57
N ALA A 67 -13.39 -15.91 -13.75
CA ALA A 67 -13.63 -14.49 -13.50
C ALA A 67 -13.55 -14.19 -11.99
N ARG A 68 -12.84 -13.14 -11.64
CA ARG A 68 -12.63 -12.65 -10.28
C ARG A 68 -12.83 -11.13 -10.27
N ARG A 69 -13.22 -10.62 -9.11
CA ARG A 69 -13.38 -9.17 -8.86
C ARG A 69 -12.51 -8.74 -7.70
N GLY A 70 -11.82 -7.62 -7.86
CA GLY A 70 -10.96 -7.03 -6.85
C GLY A 70 -11.31 -5.56 -6.61
N SER A 71 -10.95 -5.05 -5.45
CA SER A 71 -11.23 -3.66 -5.05
C SER A 71 -10.05 -2.95 -4.38
N LYS A 72 -8.90 -3.64 -4.27
CA LYS A 72 -7.70 -3.08 -3.64
C LYS A 72 -6.82 -2.46 -4.70
N VAL A 73 -6.44 -1.19 -4.48
CA VAL A 73 -5.49 -0.49 -5.36
C VAL A 73 -4.05 -0.84 -4.98
N GLY A 74 -3.69 -0.84 -3.70
CA GLY A 74 -2.34 -1.23 -3.26
C GLY A 74 -2.33 -1.85 -1.85
N TYR A 75 -1.13 -2.23 -1.39
CA TYR A 75 -0.93 -2.91 -0.10
C TYR A 75 -1.20 -2.03 1.12
N ALA A 76 -0.81 -0.76 1.05
CA ALA A 76 -0.76 0.13 2.21
C ALA A 76 -1.98 1.05 2.33
N GLY A 77 -3.01 0.87 1.50
CA GLY A 77 -4.20 1.69 1.56
C GLY A 77 -5.29 1.22 0.60
N GLY A 78 -6.50 1.05 1.12
CA GLY A 78 -7.68 1.05 0.26
C GLY A 78 -7.84 2.42 -0.40
N PRO A 79 -8.74 2.55 -1.39
CA PRO A 79 -9.01 3.82 -2.06
C PRO A 79 -9.33 4.97 -1.08
N SER A 80 -9.88 4.63 0.09
CA SER A 80 -10.20 5.55 1.19
C SER A 80 -8.99 6.20 1.87
N GLN A 81 -7.78 5.63 1.76
CA GLN A 81 -6.56 6.14 2.43
C GLN A 81 -5.67 6.98 1.50
N SER A 82 -6.08 7.22 0.25
CA SER A 82 -5.35 8.13 -0.64
C SER A 82 -5.59 9.58 -0.23
N ALA A 83 -4.52 10.36 -0.05
CA ALA A 83 -4.60 11.77 0.30
C ALA A 83 -5.35 12.62 -0.75
N ASP A 84 -5.40 12.14 -2.00
CA ASP A 84 -6.16 12.74 -3.09
C ASP A 84 -7.06 11.68 -3.75
N LYS A 85 -8.29 11.60 -3.25
CA LYS A 85 -9.32 10.64 -3.67
C LYS A 85 -9.83 10.91 -5.09
N ALA A 86 -9.93 12.18 -5.47
CA ALA A 86 -10.37 12.59 -6.81
C ALA A 86 -9.32 12.23 -7.87
N ALA A 87 -8.03 12.49 -7.58
CA ALA A 87 -6.94 12.07 -8.46
C ALA A 87 -6.88 10.54 -8.62
N LEU A 88 -7.22 9.78 -7.58
CA LEU A 88 -7.25 8.31 -7.66
C LEU A 88 -8.32 7.81 -8.62
N VAL A 89 -9.56 8.32 -8.54
CA VAL A 89 -10.65 7.96 -9.46
C VAL A 89 -10.32 8.39 -10.89
N ALA A 90 -9.73 9.58 -11.07
CA ALA A 90 -9.28 10.05 -12.38
C ALA A 90 -8.19 9.16 -13.02
N ARG A 91 -7.35 8.52 -12.19
CA ARG A 91 -6.30 7.59 -12.64
C ARG A 91 -6.84 6.22 -13.03
N TYR A 92 -7.99 5.83 -12.50
CA TYR A 92 -8.64 4.54 -12.75
C TYR A 92 -10.08 4.72 -13.25
N PRO A 93 -10.32 5.30 -14.45
CA PRO A 93 -11.66 5.40 -15.00
C PRO A 93 -12.24 4.03 -15.37
N VAL A 94 -13.57 3.91 -15.34
CA VAL A 94 -14.28 2.72 -15.79
C VAL A 94 -13.93 2.41 -17.25
N GLY A 95 -13.68 1.13 -17.55
CA GLY A 95 -13.25 0.65 -18.86
C GLY A 95 -11.73 0.70 -19.09
N LEU A 96 -10.94 1.27 -18.16
CA LEU A 96 -9.49 1.23 -18.26
C LEU A 96 -8.96 -0.20 -18.11
N GLU A 97 -8.16 -0.64 -19.07
CA GLU A 97 -7.36 -1.87 -18.94
C GLU A 97 -6.20 -1.63 -17.97
N VAL A 98 -6.11 -2.51 -16.97
CA VAL A 98 -5.11 -2.42 -15.91
C VAL A 98 -4.39 -3.75 -15.74
N ARG A 99 -3.16 -3.69 -15.22
CA ARG A 99 -2.46 -4.87 -14.71
C ARG A 99 -2.93 -5.15 -13.30
N VAL A 100 -3.33 -6.39 -13.06
CA VAL A 100 -3.79 -6.89 -11.78
C VAL A 100 -2.78 -7.92 -11.28
N TYR A 101 -2.18 -7.66 -10.13
CA TYR A 101 -1.24 -8.56 -9.49
C TYR A 101 -1.99 -9.40 -8.47
N TYR A 102 -1.95 -10.71 -8.60
CA TYR A 102 -2.72 -11.63 -7.75
C TYR A 102 -1.83 -12.60 -6.98
N ASP A 103 -2.30 -13.05 -5.82
CA ASP A 103 -1.63 -14.11 -5.05
C ASP A 103 -1.86 -15.46 -5.75
N PRO A 104 -0.81 -16.17 -6.21
CA PRO A 104 -0.99 -17.46 -6.87
C PRO A 104 -1.51 -18.54 -5.92
N ALA A 105 -1.30 -18.39 -4.60
CA ALA A 105 -1.85 -19.31 -3.59
C ALA A 105 -3.31 -18.97 -3.24
N ASP A 106 -3.75 -17.72 -3.44
CA ASP A 106 -5.12 -17.28 -3.24
C ASP A 106 -5.51 -16.22 -4.30
N PRO A 107 -5.98 -16.65 -5.49
CA PRO A 107 -6.32 -15.73 -6.58
C PRO A 107 -7.46 -14.75 -6.28
N GLY A 108 -8.12 -14.84 -5.12
CA GLY A 108 -9.06 -13.82 -4.66
C GLY A 108 -8.38 -12.56 -4.10
N ARG A 109 -7.09 -12.65 -3.79
CA ARG A 109 -6.26 -11.53 -3.33
C ARG A 109 -5.55 -10.92 -4.53
N ALA A 110 -5.96 -9.70 -4.88
CA ALA A 110 -5.36 -8.96 -5.97
C ALA A 110 -5.18 -7.47 -5.62
N VAL A 111 -4.21 -6.83 -6.26
CA VAL A 111 -3.89 -5.40 -6.16
C VAL A 111 -3.53 -4.81 -7.54
N LEU A 112 -3.79 -3.52 -7.76
CA LEU A 112 -3.40 -2.80 -8.99
C LEU A 112 -1.96 -2.27 -8.94
N GLU A 113 -1.44 -1.99 -7.74
CA GLU A 113 -0.12 -1.43 -7.51
C GLU A 113 0.65 -2.25 -6.46
N ARG A 114 1.84 -2.73 -6.85
CA ARG A 114 2.80 -3.40 -5.96
C ARG A 114 3.67 -2.42 -5.17
N SER A 115 3.69 -1.15 -5.55
CA SER A 115 4.61 -0.15 -4.96
C SER A 115 4.23 0.14 -3.50
N PRO A 116 5.20 0.17 -2.57
CA PRO A 116 4.94 0.63 -1.22
C PRO A 116 4.43 2.08 -1.24
N SER A 117 3.43 2.40 -0.40
CA SER A 117 2.88 3.76 -0.37
C SER A 117 3.96 4.77 0.05
N ARG A 118 3.81 6.02 -0.41
CA ARG A 118 4.68 7.14 0.00
C ARG A 118 4.78 7.28 1.52
N ALA A 119 3.69 6.98 2.25
CA ALA A 119 3.65 7.01 3.71
C ALA A 119 4.53 5.91 4.34
N TRP A 120 4.53 4.70 3.78
CA TRP A 120 5.43 3.63 4.23
C TRP A 120 6.89 3.99 3.97
N ILE A 121 7.19 4.53 2.78
CA ILE A 121 8.53 5.02 2.44
C ILE A 121 8.97 6.11 3.43
N ALA A 122 8.09 7.08 3.71
CA ALA A 122 8.38 8.16 4.67
C ALA A 122 8.61 7.64 6.09
N ALA A 123 7.84 6.64 6.55
CA ALA A 123 8.03 6.01 7.85
C ALA A 123 9.37 5.28 7.95
N VAL A 124 9.78 4.57 6.88
CA VAL A 124 11.09 3.93 6.80
C VAL A 124 12.22 4.97 6.81
N LEU A 125 12.10 6.04 6.00
CA LEU A 125 13.09 7.14 5.98
C LEU A 125 13.21 7.83 7.34
N MET A 126 12.09 8.06 8.03
CA MET A 126 12.07 8.62 9.38
C MET A 126 12.77 7.70 10.39
N GLY A 127 12.49 6.38 10.32
CA GLY A 127 13.17 5.39 11.15
C GLY A 127 14.69 5.37 10.93
N VAL A 128 15.13 5.41 9.67
CA VAL A 128 16.55 5.49 9.30
C VAL A 128 17.18 6.80 9.81
N ALA A 129 16.49 7.93 9.66
CA ALA A 129 16.96 9.22 10.15
C ALA A 129 17.13 9.25 11.68
N LEU A 130 16.20 8.67 12.43
CA LEU A 130 16.30 8.56 13.89
C LEU A 130 17.49 7.69 14.33
N VAL A 131 17.74 6.58 13.63
CA VAL A 131 18.92 5.73 13.87
C VAL A 131 20.21 6.50 13.56
N ALA A 132 20.27 7.21 12.43
CA ALA A 132 21.42 8.02 12.07
C ALA A 132 21.69 9.14 13.09
N ILE A 133 20.67 9.87 13.55
CA ILE A 133 20.82 10.91 14.57
C ILE A 133 21.35 10.33 15.88
N GLY A 134 20.89 9.13 16.28
CA GLY A 134 21.39 8.43 17.46
C GLY A 134 22.86 8.00 17.35
N LEU A 135 23.34 7.72 16.13
CA LEU A 135 24.73 7.33 15.84
C LEU A 135 25.69 8.52 15.65
N PHE A 136 25.20 9.65 15.13
CA PHE A 136 26.03 10.81 14.78
C PHE A 136 26.12 11.90 15.85
N LYS A 137 25.32 11.84 16.92
CA LYS A 137 25.41 12.81 18.03
C LYS A 137 26.52 12.42 19.02
N ASP A 138 27.75 12.42 18.51
CA ASP A 138 29.02 12.42 19.25
C ASP A 138 29.95 13.55 18.72
N LEU A 139 29.37 14.70 18.34
CA LEU A 139 30.05 16.00 18.19
C LEU A 139 29.49 17.02 19.19
#